data_AF-A0A4P7NH28-F1
#
_entry.id   AF-A0A4P7NH28-F1
#
_cell.length_a   1.000
_cell.length_b   1.000
_cell.length_c   1.000
_cell.angle_alpha   90.00
_cell.angle_beta   90.00
_cell.angle_gamma   90.00
#
_symmetry.space_group_name_H-M   'P 1'
#
loop_
_entity.id
_entity.type
_entity.pdbx_description
1 polymer ?
#
loop_
_entity_poly.entity_id
_entity_poly.type
_entity_poly.pdbx_seq_one_letter_code
_entity_poly.pdbx_strand_id
1 'polypeptide(L)'
;MYPKPILSLSTCQIRHYCDEDIDSLSRAANNPQIAKWMRNTFPSPYTTEDARKWISELASPYDFVICTPDGSTLMGGVGLKKRSDIHHRTMEIGYWVGEEHWGKGIASEVVKAFAEWAFAEYDSLLRLEGEVFEGNAGSCRVLEKAGFKLEGKHEMAVEKDGVIAANNTAPEVFVLTSRLLRLNPEYYTVWNDRRRLLICGSLSAPSAGSSPSRALPTSSPTDTTTLSSAVSSSSSSTTTQPYQDLQKTGSSGTTVDDGIKTREDTIRSELAFTIPLLMEFPKCYWIWNYRLWVLGKAVELLDRVVSRGIWTEELGLVGKMLTRDRRNFHAWGYRRHVVAQLESAALSPDGKSPESLVVSEFEYTSKMIRVDLSNFSAWHNRSKLIPRLLDERQADDVARRKFLEDELNLVREALNVGPEDQSLWYYHQFLMLNLFDAVDSSAIAPNLNVSERVAYVTRELDDIKDLLEDYEDIKWLYEALLEYTVALAKLESRSLSEHETEQLRGWLVKLQQLDRTRRGRWAYMRSELGLS
;
A
#
# COMPACT_ATOMS: atom_id res chain seq x y z
N MET A 1 31.78 49.36 -25.84
CA MET A 1 32.50 50.02 -24.73
C MET A 1 31.75 49.68 -23.46
N TYR A 2 32.42 49.11 -22.45
CA TYR A 2 31.72 48.60 -21.27
C TYR A 2 31.01 49.71 -20.47
N PRO A 3 29.80 49.44 -19.95
CA PRO A 3 29.10 50.38 -19.08
C PRO A 3 29.92 50.75 -17.84
N LYS A 4 29.72 51.97 -17.33
CA LYS A 4 30.34 52.42 -16.09
C LYS A 4 29.91 51.49 -14.93
N PRO A 5 30.84 51.02 -14.07
CA PRO A 5 30.49 50.16 -12.96
C PRO A 5 29.67 50.91 -11.90
N ILE A 6 28.73 50.19 -11.30
CA ILE A 6 27.99 50.64 -10.11
C ILE A 6 28.82 50.41 -8.84
N LEU A 7 29.66 49.38 -8.83
CA LEU A 7 30.58 49.05 -7.75
C LEU A 7 31.92 48.58 -8.30
N SER A 8 33.01 49.04 -7.67
CA SER A 8 34.37 48.56 -7.91
C SER A 8 34.88 47.94 -6.63
N LEU A 9 35.14 46.63 -6.67
CA LEU A 9 35.54 45.82 -5.53
C LEU A 9 37.01 45.38 -5.68
N SER A 10 37.57 44.73 -4.66
CA SER A 10 38.97 44.32 -4.69
C SER A 10 39.24 43.20 -5.70
N THR A 11 38.28 42.29 -5.89
CA THR A 11 38.42 41.13 -6.80
C THR A 11 37.62 41.24 -8.10
N CYS A 12 36.71 42.21 -8.22
CA CYS A 12 35.79 42.32 -9.35
C CYS A 12 35.15 43.71 -9.50
N GLN A 13 34.41 43.91 -10.58
CA GLN A 13 33.49 45.04 -10.75
C GLN A 13 32.07 44.53 -10.96
N ILE A 14 31.09 45.37 -10.61
CA ILE A 14 29.67 45.14 -10.89
C ILE A 14 29.18 46.25 -11.81
N ARG A 15 28.64 45.88 -12.97
CA ARG A 15 28.14 46.83 -13.99
C ARG A 15 26.90 46.30 -14.70
N HIS A 16 26.25 47.13 -15.52
CA HIS A 16 25.20 46.66 -16.41
C HIS A 16 25.73 45.73 -17.50
N TYR A 17 24.88 44.81 -17.94
CA TYR A 17 25.12 43.98 -19.11
C TYR A 17 25.28 44.82 -20.38
N CYS A 18 26.08 44.34 -21.33
CA CYS A 18 26.17 44.86 -22.68
C CYS A 18 26.40 43.74 -23.71
N ASP A 19 26.27 44.05 -25.00
CA ASP A 19 26.40 43.05 -26.08
C ASP A 19 27.76 42.35 -26.09
N GLU A 20 28.82 43.02 -25.65
CA GLU A 20 30.16 42.42 -25.52
C GLU A 20 30.24 41.30 -24.46
N ASP A 21 29.22 41.15 -23.59
CA ASP A 21 29.15 40.07 -22.61
C ASP A 21 28.61 38.75 -23.19
N ILE A 22 27.98 38.75 -24.38
CA ILE A 22 27.27 37.58 -24.95
C ILE A 22 28.15 36.33 -24.97
N ASP A 23 29.38 36.44 -25.48
CA ASP A 23 30.28 35.29 -25.62
C ASP A 23 30.76 34.76 -24.27
N SER A 24 31.10 35.65 -23.34
CA SER A 24 31.56 35.26 -22.00
C SER A 24 30.41 34.72 -21.14
N LEU A 25 29.21 35.29 -21.27
CA LEU A 25 27.98 34.81 -20.63
C LEU A 25 27.64 33.42 -21.12
N SER A 26 27.57 33.21 -22.44
CA SER A 26 27.26 31.90 -23.03
C SER A 26 28.23 30.82 -22.55
N ARG A 27 29.53 31.13 -22.48
CA ARG A 27 30.55 30.20 -22.01
C ARG A 27 30.42 29.89 -20.52
N ALA A 28 30.29 30.92 -19.68
CA ALA A 28 30.25 30.76 -18.23
C ALA A 28 28.94 30.14 -17.74
N ALA A 29 27.81 30.50 -18.34
CA ALA A 29 26.48 30.03 -17.98
C ALA A 29 26.19 28.59 -18.45
N ASN A 30 26.86 28.12 -19.51
CA ASN A 30 26.70 26.76 -20.02
C ASN A 30 27.47 25.73 -19.16
N ASN A 31 27.18 25.71 -17.86
CA ASN A 31 27.79 24.82 -16.89
C ASN A 31 26.71 24.12 -16.04
N PRO A 32 26.55 22.79 -16.14
CA PRO A 32 25.59 22.03 -15.33
C PRO A 32 25.77 22.19 -13.81
N GLN A 33 26.98 22.45 -13.33
CA GLN A 33 27.26 22.67 -11.90
C GLN A 33 26.67 23.99 -11.39
N ILE A 34 26.45 24.96 -12.28
CA ILE A 34 25.75 26.21 -12.01
C ILE A 34 24.25 25.99 -12.16
N ALA A 35 23.82 25.47 -13.32
CA ALA A 35 22.41 25.33 -13.68
C ALA A 35 21.58 24.52 -12.66
N LYS A 36 22.17 23.51 -12.02
CA LYS A 36 21.50 22.71 -10.98
C LYS A 36 21.03 23.53 -9.76
N TRP A 37 21.63 24.70 -9.54
CA TRP A 37 21.27 25.62 -8.46
C TRP A 37 20.44 26.81 -8.93
N MET A 38 20.11 26.88 -10.22
CA MET A 38 19.34 27.96 -10.82
C MET A 38 17.86 27.56 -11.01
N ARG A 39 16.98 28.57 -11.08
CA ARG A 39 15.56 28.38 -11.40
C ARG A 39 15.38 27.81 -12.82
N ASN A 40 14.23 27.19 -13.12
CA ASN A 40 13.94 26.60 -14.45
C ASN A 40 13.94 27.61 -15.61
N THR A 41 13.87 28.91 -15.29
CA THR A 41 14.04 29.98 -16.27
C THR A 41 15.47 30.11 -16.79
N PHE A 42 16.46 29.51 -16.10
CA PHE A 42 17.85 29.44 -16.53
C PHE A 42 18.04 28.23 -17.46
N PRO A 43 18.31 28.44 -18.77
CA PRO A 43 18.48 27.35 -19.73
C PRO A 43 19.65 26.43 -19.40
N SER A 44 19.50 25.13 -19.67
CA SER A 44 20.56 24.13 -19.56
C SER A 44 20.33 23.01 -20.58
N PRO A 45 21.16 22.88 -21.63
CA PRO A 45 22.37 23.66 -21.92
C PRO A 45 22.05 25.13 -22.21
N TYR A 46 23.01 26.01 -21.90
CA TYR A 46 22.89 27.45 -22.11
C TYR A 46 23.56 27.83 -23.43
N THR A 47 22.82 28.46 -24.35
CA THR A 47 23.30 28.77 -25.70
C THR A 47 23.68 30.25 -25.86
N THR A 48 24.36 30.58 -26.96
CA THR A 48 24.63 31.98 -27.33
C THR A 48 23.34 32.75 -27.60
N GLU A 49 22.31 32.09 -28.12
CA GLU A 49 20.99 32.72 -28.32
C GLU A 49 20.31 33.03 -26.98
N ASP A 50 20.44 32.14 -25.99
CA ASP A 50 19.96 32.39 -24.63
C ASP A 50 20.69 33.59 -23.99
N ALA A 51 21.99 33.75 -24.26
CA ALA A 51 22.78 34.90 -23.79
C ALA A 51 22.32 36.21 -24.45
N ARG A 52 22.11 36.20 -25.77
CA ARG A 52 21.57 37.34 -26.52
C ARG A 52 20.20 37.73 -25.99
N LYS A 53 19.29 36.77 -25.90
CA LYS A 53 17.93 36.97 -25.38
C LYS A 53 17.92 37.48 -23.94
N TRP A 54 18.81 36.95 -23.09
CA TRP A 54 18.96 37.47 -21.73
C TRP A 54 19.28 38.96 -21.72
N ILE A 55 20.32 39.36 -22.45
CA ILE A 55 20.81 40.75 -22.46
C ILE A 55 19.82 41.70 -23.14
N SER A 56 19.17 41.29 -24.23
CA SER A 56 18.30 42.17 -25.01
C SER A 56 16.86 42.27 -24.48
N GLU A 57 16.34 41.22 -23.85
CA GLU A 57 14.90 41.09 -23.57
C GLU A 57 14.54 40.76 -22.11
N LEU A 58 15.39 40.01 -21.40
CA LEU A 58 14.99 39.42 -20.10
C LEU A 58 15.66 40.07 -18.89
N ALA A 59 16.88 40.60 -19.05
CA ALA A 59 17.61 41.26 -17.99
C ALA A 59 16.84 42.50 -17.54
N SER A 60 16.50 42.56 -16.25
CA SER A 60 15.85 43.73 -15.68
C SER A 60 16.90 44.81 -15.38
N PRO A 61 16.47 46.07 -15.12
CA PRO A 61 17.37 47.12 -14.64
C PRO A 61 18.07 46.79 -13.30
N TYR A 62 17.62 45.73 -12.62
CA TYR A 62 18.17 45.25 -11.36
C TYR A 62 19.13 44.07 -11.54
N ASP A 63 19.37 43.62 -12.76
CA ASP A 63 20.32 42.54 -13.08
C ASP A 63 21.64 43.12 -13.59
N PHE A 64 22.73 42.65 -12.98
CA PHE A 64 24.07 43.16 -13.20
C PHE A 64 25.03 42.01 -13.47
N VAL A 65 26.09 42.33 -14.21
CA VAL A 65 27.21 41.42 -14.43
C VAL A 65 28.26 41.60 -13.34
N ILE A 66 28.80 40.49 -12.86
CA ILE A 66 30.04 40.43 -12.10
C ILE A 66 31.17 40.21 -13.10
N CYS A 67 32.11 41.14 -13.21
CA CYS A 67 33.23 41.04 -14.17
C CYS A 67 34.58 41.22 -13.49
N THR A 68 35.65 40.87 -14.20
CA THR A 68 37.04 41.05 -13.76
C THR A 68 37.32 42.50 -13.35
N PRO A 69 38.38 42.77 -12.54
CA PRO A 69 38.68 44.13 -12.07
C PRO A 69 38.88 45.19 -13.17
N ASP A 70 39.26 44.76 -14.38
CA ASP A 70 39.41 45.60 -15.57
C ASP A 70 38.08 45.79 -16.35
N GLY A 71 37.00 45.15 -15.91
CA GLY A 71 35.66 45.23 -16.48
C GLY A 71 35.42 44.38 -17.72
N SER A 72 36.45 43.69 -18.23
CA SER A 72 36.47 43.10 -19.58
C SER A 72 35.79 41.73 -19.67
N THR A 73 35.93 40.88 -18.64
CA THR A 73 35.48 39.49 -18.70
C THR A 73 34.39 39.22 -17.66
N LEU A 74 33.24 38.71 -18.12
CA LEU A 74 32.15 38.27 -17.24
C LEU A 74 32.57 37.03 -16.44
N MET A 75 32.36 37.09 -15.13
CA MET A 75 32.60 36.00 -14.18
C MET A 75 31.30 35.47 -13.55
N GLY A 76 30.17 36.17 -13.72
CA GLY A 76 28.89 35.76 -13.13
C GLY A 76 27.82 36.84 -13.25
N GLY A 77 26.71 36.65 -12.55
CA GLY A 77 25.61 37.62 -12.46
C GLY A 77 25.14 37.81 -11.03
N VAL A 78 24.66 39.01 -10.74
CA VAL A 78 24.01 39.38 -9.48
C VAL A 78 22.82 40.27 -9.78
N GLY A 79 21.71 40.09 -9.07
CA GLY A 79 20.54 40.93 -9.31
C GLY A 79 19.51 40.89 -8.20
N LEU A 80 18.50 41.75 -8.33
CA LEU A 80 17.39 41.86 -7.40
C LEU A 80 16.06 41.60 -8.10
N LYS A 81 15.17 40.87 -7.42
CA LYS A 81 13.78 40.69 -7.85
C LYS A 81 12.83 41.32 -6.84
N LYS A 82 12.08 42.33 -7.26
CA LYS A 82 11.05 42.98 -6.43
C LYS A 82 9.93 41.99 -6.11
N ARG A 83 9.54 41.92 -4.83
CA ARG A 83 8.28 41.29 -4.41
C ARG A 83 7.13 42.30 -4.60
N SER A 84 5.90 41.82 -4.54
CA SER A 84 4.69 42.60 -4.83
C SER A 84 3.77 42.73 -3.61
N ASP A 85 2.73 43.56 -3.73
CA ASP A 85 1.65 43.70 -2.75
C ASP A 85 2.17 44.06 -1.34
N ILE A 86 1.78 43.33 -0.29
CA ILE A 86 2.22 43.58 1.09
C ILE A 86 3.74 43.43 1.27
N HIS A 87 4.43 42.80 0.31
CA HIS A 87 5.89 42.62 0.30
C HIS A 87 6.62 43.59 -0.64
N HIS A 88 5.97 44.64 -1.17
CA HIS A 88 6.57 45.57 -2.13
C HIS A 88 7.87 46.27 -1.67
N ARG A 89 8.16 46.29 -0.37
CA ARG A 89 9.40 46.81 0.22
C ARG A 89 10.48 45.74 0.46
N THR A 90 10.28 44.53 -0.06
CA THR A 90 11.23 43.42 -0.02
C THR A 90 11.75 43.13 -1.42
N MET A 91 13.06 42.89 -1.55
CA MET A 91 13.64 42.36 -2.78
C MET A 91 14.40 41.06 -2.50
N GLU A 92 14.30 40.12 -3.43
CA GLU A 92 15.07 38.87 -3.41
C GLU A 92 16.41 39.10 -4.12
N ILE A 93 17.54 38.75 -3.49
CA ILE A 93 18.85 38.75 -4.12
C ILE A 93 19.14 37.39 -4.76
N GLY A 94 19.55 37.41 -6.02
CA GLY A 94 20.03 36.24 -6.76
C GLY A 94 21.44 36.46 -7.26
N TYR A 95 22.28 35.42 -7.25
CA TYR A 95 23.64 35.51 -7.78
C TYR A 95 24.16 34.15 -8.23
N TRP A 96 25.11 34.18 -9.15
CA TRP A 96 25.91 33.04 -9.54
C TRP A 96 27.29 33.51 -10.00
N VAL A 97 28.28 32.65 -9.85
CA VAL A 97 29.67 32.90 -10.25
C VAL A 97 30.14 31.66 -11.01
N GLY A 98 30.94 31.84 -12.05
CA GLY A 98 31.53 30.76 -12.84
C GLY A 98 32.35 29.82 -11.96
N GLU A 99 32.29 28.52 -12.25
CA GLU A 99 32.93 27.47 -11.44
C GLU A 99 34.44 27.70 -11.25
N GLU A 100 35.13 28.23 -12.27
CA GLU A 100 36.56 28.57 -12.24
C GLU A 100 36.92 29.66 -11.20
N HIS A 101 35.92 30.36 -10.67
CA HIS A 101 36.05 31.42 -9.68
C HIS A 101 35.57 31.01 -8.28
N TRP A 102 35.07 29.79 -8.10
CA TRP A 102 34.63 29.29 -6.80
C TRP A 102 35.79 29.16 -5.80
N GLY A 103 35.48 29.29 -4.50
CA GLY A 103 36.47 29.20 -3.42
C GLY A 103 37.39 30.41 -3.27
N LYS A 104 37.35 31.40 -4.19
CA LYS A 104 38.21 32.59 -4.17
C LYS A 104 37.63 33.79 -3.39
N GLY A 105 36.48 33.62 -2.74
CA GLY A 105 35.83 34.67 -1.94
C GLY A 105 35.01 35.71 -2.73
N ILE A 106 35.03 35.65 -4.07
CA ILE A 106 34.35 36.64 -4.94
C ILE A 106 32.87 36.79 -4.62
N ALA A 107 32.11 35.69 -4.52
CA ALA A 107 30.68 35.75 -4.21
C ALA A 107 30.40 36.38 -2.84
N SER A 108 31.24 36.14 -1.82
CA SER A 108 31.08 36.76 -0.50
C SER A 108 31.33 38.27 -0.54
N GLU A 109 32.33 38.72 -1.30
CA GLU A 109 32.60 40.16 -1.49
C GLU A 109 31.47 40.84 -2.26
N VAL A 110 31.05 40.24 -3.38
CA VAL A 110 29.97 40.74 -4.24
C VAL A 110 28.66 40.86 -3.47
N VAL A 111 28.19 39.78 -2.84
CA VAL A 111 26.87 39.76 -2.19
C VAL A 111 26.81 40.75 -1.03
N LYS A 112 27.90 40.89 -0.26
CA LYS A 112 27.97 41.88 0.82
C LYS A 112 27.90 43.31 0.28
N ALA A 113 28.77 43.66 -0.66
CA ALA A 113 28.82 45.03 -1.20
C ALA A 113 27.55 45.39 -1.99
N PHE A 114 26.99 44.43 -2.73
CA PHE A 114 25.75 44.63 -3.50
C PHE A 114 24.53 44.78 -2.59
N ALA A 115 24.46 44.05 -1.47
CA ALA A 115 23.41 44.24 -0.47
C ALA A 115 23.49 45.63 0.18
N GLU A 116 24.69 46.08 0.57
CA GLU A 116 24.91 47.43 1.11
C GLU A 116 24.52 48.52 0.10
N TRP A 117 24.91 48.36 -1.17
CA TRP A 117 24.52 49.25 -2.25
C TRP A 117 23.00 49.27 -2.47
N ALA A 118 22.33 48.11 -2.46
CA ALA A 118 20.89 48.04 -2.67
C ALA A 118 20.10 48.81 -1.59
N PHE A 119 20.53 48.74 -0.33
CA PHE A 119 19.92 49.55 0.74
C PHE A 119 20.20 51.05 0.60
N ALA A 120 21.35 51.43 0.03
CA ALA A 120 21.70 52.83 -0.20
C ALA A 120 21.00 53.42 -1.43
N GLU A 121 20.80 52.64 -2.49
CA GLU A 121 20.18 53.06 -3.75
C GLU A 121 18.65 53.13 -3.66
N TYR A 122 18.04 52.22 -2.90
CA TYR A 122 16.58 52.09 -2.84
C TYR A 122 16.02 52.48 -1.47
N ASP A 123 15.71 53.77 -1.26
CA ASP A 123 15.13 54.30 0.00
C ASP A 123 13.90 53.53 0.51
N SER A 124 13.11 52.96 -0.40
CA SER A 124 11.90 52.19 -0.06
C SER A 124 12.17 50.77 0.45
N LEU A 125 13.39 50.25 0.28
CA LEU A 125 13.78 48.88 0.63
C LEU A 125 13.87 48.70 2.15
N LEU A 126 13.08 47.78 2.70
CA LEU A 126 13.15 47.38 4.11
C LEU A 126 13.93 46.10 4.32
N ARG A 127 13.95 45.22 3.33
CA ARG A 127 14.44 43.85 3.49
C ARG A 127 15.02 43.30 2.20
N LEU A 128 16.18 42.68 2.32
CA LEU A 128 16.70 41.73 1.33
C LEU A 128 16.52 40.32 1.85
N GLU A 129 16.14 39.41 0.96
CA GLU A 129 16.09 37.99 1.23
C GLU A 129 16.82 37.20 0.14
N GLY A 130 17.35 36.04 0.48
CA GLY A 130 17.95 35.12 -0.47
C GLY A 130 17.39 33.72 -0.26
N GLU A 131 17.00 33.06 -1.36
CA GLU A 131 16.57 31.67 -1.35
C GLU A 131 17.72 30.77 -1.82
N VAL A 132 17.97 29.67 -1.10
CA VAL A 132 19.03 28.73 -1.44
C VAL A 132 18.47 27.32 -1.51
N PHE A 133 18.72 26.63 -2.62
CA PHE A 133 18.40 25.21 -2.75
C PHE A 133 19.15 24.38 -1.70
N GLU A 134 18.46 23.41 -1.11
CA GLU A 134 19.05 22.48 -0.16
C GLU A 134 20.24 21.73 -0.81
N GLY A 135 21.35 21.62 -0.06
CA GLY A 135 22.61 21.06 -0.56
C GLY A 135 23.63 22.10 -1.06
N ASN A 136 23.22 23.35 -1.33
CA ASN A 136 24.15 24.42 -1.71
C ASN A 136 24.75 25.15 -0.49
N ALA A 137 25.57 24.42 0.27
CA ALA A 137 26.26 24.96 1.46
C ALA A 137 27.19 26.15 1.13
N GLY A 138 27.67 26.26 -0.12
CA GLY A 138 28.46 27.40 -0.59
C GLY A 138 27.67 28.71 -0.54
N SER A 139 26.48 28.71 -1.13
CA SER A 139 25.58 29.88 -1.16
C SER A 139 25.07 30.26 0.23
N CYS A 140 24.73 29.29 1.09
CA CYS A 140 24.36 29.56 2.49
C CYS A 140 25.45 30.36 3.22
N ARG A 141 26.71 29.91 3.12
CA ARG A 141 27.85 30.59 3.78
C ARG A 141 28.12 31.99 3.21
N VAL A 142 27.85 32.21 1.92
CA VAL A 142 27.99 33.53 1.29
C VAL A 142 26.97 34.50 1.89
N LEU A 143 25.70 34.09 1.98
CA LEU A 143 24.64 34.90 2.59
C LEU A 143 24.92 35.18 4.08
N GLU A 144 25.32 34.17 4.85
CA GLU A 144 25.70 34.35 6.27
C GLU A 144 26.83 35.37 6.45
N LYS A 145 27.89 35.30 5.62
CA LYS A 145 29.00 36.26 5.64
C LYS A 145 28.59 37.67 5.24
N ALA A 146 27.56 37.81 4.40
CA ALA A 146 26.97 39.09 4.03
C ALA A 146 25.96 39.62 5.08
N GLY A 147 25.75 38.91 6.18
CA GLY A 147 24.90 39.34 7.30
C GLY A 147 23.45 38.88 7.22
N PHE A 148 23.09 38.02 6.26
CA PHE A 148 21.76 37.41 6.21
C PHE A 148 21.58 36.41 7.36
N LYS A 149 20.34 36.27 7.82
CA LYS A 149 19.95 35.32 8.86
C LYS A 149 19.02 34.25 8.28
N LEU A 150 19.21 33.01 8.66
CA LEU A 150 18.30 31.91 8.29
C LEU A 150 16.97 32.11 9.01
N GLU A 151 15.90 32.35 8.25
CA GLU A 151 14.56 32.54 8.81
C GLU A 151 13.68 31.28 8.76
N GLY A 152 13.92 30.37 7.80
CA GLY A 152 13.13 29.15 7.68
C GLY A 152 13.63 28.19 6.61
N LYS A 153 13.18 26.94 6.70
CA LYS A 153 13.29 25.93 5.65
C LYS A 153 11.89 25.57 5.18
N HIS A 154 11.67 25.62 3.88
CA HIS A 154 10.36 25.39 3.28
C HIS A 154 10.37 24.01 2.62
N GLU A 155 9.82 23.01 3.31
CA GLU A 155 9.74 21.65 2.80
C GLU A 155 8.74 21.56 1.63
N MET A 156 9.07 20.75 0.62
CA MET A 156 8.22 20.55 -0.58
C MET A 156 7.85 21.85 -1.30
N ALA A 157 8.65 22.90 -1.15
CA ALA A 157 8.32 24.22 -1.66
C ALA A 157 8.59 24.41 -3.14
N VAL A 158 9.48 23.58 -3.72
CA VAL A 158 9.95 23.72 -5.09
C VAL A 158 10.10 22.37 -5.79
N GLU A 159 9.77 22.36 -7.07
CA GLU A 159 10.01 21.26 -8.01
C GLU A 159 11.06 21.70 -9.03
N LYS A 160 12.16 20.96 -9.14
CA LYS A 160 13.24 21.19 -10.09
C LYS A 160 13.34 19.98 -11.00
N ASP A 161 13.22 20.20 -12.31
CA ASP A 161 13.32 19.16 -13.34
C ASP A 161 12.43 17.93 -13.08
N GLY A 162 11.21 18.13 -12.57
CA GLY A 162 10.28 17.03 -12.25
C GLY A 162 10.46 16.41 -10.85
N VAL A 163 11.41 16.90 -10.05
CA VAL A 163 11.75 16.37 -8.73
C VAL A 163 11.42 17.38 -7.63
N ILE A 164 10.56 16.98 -6.69
CA ILE A 164 10.26 17.77 -5.49
C ILE A 164 11.48 17.76 -4.57
N ALA A 165 12.01 18.92 -4.21
CA ALA A 165 13.11 19.03 -3.26
C ALA A 165 12.63 18.62 -1.85
N ALA A 166 12.95 17.39 -1.45
CA ALA A 166 12.65 16.85 -0.13
C ALA A 166 13.93 16.65 0.68
N ASN A 167 13.89 17.14 1.92
CA ASN A 167 14.93 17.07 2.92
C ASN A 167 15.05 15.64 3.46
N ASN A 168 16.15 14.93 3.16
CA ASN A 168 16.79 13.88 3.96
C ASN A 168 17.70 13.00 3.08
N THR A 169 18.91 12.69 3.55
CA THR A 169 19.73 11.59 3.02
C THR A 169 18.96 10.28 3.21
N ALA A 170 18.22 9.88 2.18
CA ALA A 170 17.27 8.76 2.20
C ALA A 170 17.77 7.45 2.87
N PRO A 171 19.06 7.06 2.78
CA PRO A 171 19.52 5.80 3.36
C PRO A 171 19.50 5.74 4.90
N GLU A 172 19.94 6.79 5.60
CA GLU A 172 20.07 6.76 7.07
C GLU A 172 18.71 6.76 7.76
N VAL A 173 17.79 7.60 7.28
CA VAL A 173 16.42 7.66 7.80
C VAL A 173 15.71 6.32 7.56
N PHE A 174 15.95 5.67 6.42
CA PHE A 174 15.36 4.37 6.13
C PHE A 174 15.81 3.28 7.12
N VAL A 175 17.09 3.28 7.52
CA VAL A 175 17.61 2.38 8.56
C VAL A 175 16.95 2.68 9.92
N LEU A 176 16.78 3.96 10.26
CA LEU A 176 16.12 4.37 11.51
C LEU A 176 14.65 3.93 11.56
N THR A 177 13.89 4.07 10.46
CA THR A 177 12.51 3.55 10.42
C THR A 177 12.47 2.06 10.70
N SER A 178 13.42 1.29 10.14
CA SER A 178 13.51 -0.16 10.36
C SER A 178 13.76 -0.52 11.82
N ARG A 179 14.61 0.27 12.52
CA ARG A 179 14.88 0.09 13.96
C ARG A 179 13.67 0.42 14.82
N LEU A 180 13.00 1.54 14.53
CA LEU A 180 11.81 1.98 15.27
C LEU A 180 10.65 0.99 15.12
N LEU A 181 10.41 0.47 13.91
CA LEU A 181 9.32 -0.48 13.67
C LEU A 181 9.55 -1.86 14.28
N ARG A 182 10.82 -2.28 14.43
CA ARG A 182 11.17 -3.47 15.22
C ARG A 182 10.95 -3.28 16.72
N LEU A 183 11.07 -2.05 17.22
CA LEU A 183 10.79 -1.73 18.62
C LEU A 183 9.28 -1.64 18.87
N ASN A 184 8.55 -0.98 17.97
CA ASN A 184 7.10 -0.87 18.04
C ASN A 184 6.49 -0.64 16.65
N PRO A 185 5.83 -1.65 16.06
CA PRO A 185 5.19 -1.50 14.75
C PRO A 185 3.88 -0.71 14.79
N GLU A 186 3.38 -0.27 15.95
CA GLU A 186 2.17 0.58 16.04
C GLU A 186 2.43 2.05 15.68
N TYR A 187 3.69 2.44 15.47
CA TYR A 187 4.04 3.81 15.06
C TYR A 187 3.70 4.06 13.58
N TYR A 188 2.43 4.39 13.33
CA TYR A 188 1.90 4.68 11.99
C TYR A 188 2.67 5.78 11.25
N THR A 189 3.16 6.81 11.96
CA THR A 189 3.99 7.88 11.39
C THR A 189 5.27 7.32 10.77
N VAL A 190 5.92 6.38 11.45
CA VAL A 190 7.17 5.75 10.96
C VAL A 190 6.89 4.91 9.71
N TRP A 191 5.74 4.22 9.63
CA TRP A 191 5.31 3.55 8.40
C TRP A 191 5.09 4.54 7.25
N ASN A 192 4.51 5.71 7.53
CA ASN A 192 4.31 6.74 6.51
C ASN A 192 5.63 7.33 6.02
N ASP A 193 6.58 7.59 6.92
CA ASP A 193 7.90 8.06 6.54
C ASP A 193 8.65 7.03 5.71
N ARG A 194 8.57 5.74 6.10
CA ARG A 194 9.12 4.65 5.30
C ARG A 194 8.53 4.57 3.89
N ARG A 195 7.20 4.72 3.74
CA ARG A 195 6.53 4.80 2.43
C ARG A 195 7.06 5.95 1.59
N ARG A 196 7.18 7.15 2.17
CA ARG A 196 7.68 8.35 1.48
C ARG A 196 9.12 8.15 0.99
N LEU A 197 9.99 7.60 1.84
CA LEU A 197 11.37 7.30 1.46
C LEU A 197 11.47 6.33 0.28
N LEU A 198 10.60 5.31 0.22
CA LEU A 198 10.54 4.40 -0.92
C LEU A 198 10.04 5.08 -2.20
N ILE A 199 8.98 5.89 -2.10
CA ILE A 199 8.41 6.61 -3.25
C ILE A 199 9.41 7.61 -3.82
N CYS A 200 10.11 8.36 -2.97
CA CYS A 200 11.11 9.35 -3.39
C CYS A 200 12.44 8.70 -3.82
N GLY A 201 12.67 7.44 -3.46
CA GLY A 201 13.90 6.69 -3.73
C GLY A 201 13.68 5.52 -4.68
N SER A 202 13.89 4.29 -4.18
CA SER A 202 13.96 3.07 -4.98
C SER A 202 12.69 2.70 -5.76
N LEU A 203 11.54 3.29 -5.45
CA LEU A 203 10.27 3.10 -6.18
C LEU A 203 9.84 4.34 -6.97
N SER A 204 10.72 5.33 -7.18
CA SER A 204 10.40 6.53 -7.95
C SER A 204 9.99 6.19 -9.39
N ALA A 205 9.03 6.93 -9.95
CA ALA A 205 8.63 6.78 -11.36
C ALA A 205 9.80 7.15 -12.28
N PRO A 206 9.94 6.53 -13.48
CA PRO A 206 10.91 6.99 -14.45
C PRO A 206 10.48 8.37 -14.96
N SER A 207 11.40 9.33 -15.04
CA SER A 207 11.16 10.58 -15.75
C SER A 207 10.70 10.28 -17.18
N ALA A 208 9.54 10.77 -17.59
CA ALA A 208 9.03 10.65 -18.95
C ALA A 208 10.01 11.36 -19.91
N GLY A 209 10.96 10.61 -20.48
CA GLY A 209 11.98 11.18 -21.36
C GLY A 209 13.18 10.28 -21.70
N SER A 210 13.44 9.20 -20.97
CA SER A 210 14.53 8.29 -21.33
C SER A 210 14.05 7.20 -22.29
N SER A 211 14.15 7.45 -23.60
CA SER A 211 14.05 6.42 -24.63
C SER A 211 15.11 5.32 -24.40
N PRO A 212 14.79 4.02 -24.56
CA PRO A 212 15.78 2.97 -24.41
C PRO A 212 16.79 3.03 -25.56
N SER A 213 18.07 3.00 -25.19
CA SER A 213 19.20 2.97 -26.13
C SER A 213 19.11 1.73 -27.00
N ARG A 214 19.03 1.95 -28.32
CA ARG A 214 18.97 0.90 -29.35
C ARG A 214 20.31 0.16 -29.39
N ALA A 215 20.35 -1.07 -28.91
CA ALA A 215 21.48 -1.96 -29.16
C ALA A 215 21.58 -2.29 -30.66
N LEU A 216 22.76 -2.08 -31.25
CA LEU A 216 23.09 -2.46 -32.62
C LEU A 216 23.30 -3.98 -32.72
N PRO A 217 22.93 -4.63 -33.85
CA PRO A 217 23.11 -6.06 -34.03
C PRO A 217 24.55 -6.37 -34.48
N THR A 218 25.20 -7.31 -33.79
CA THR A 218 26.43 -7.95 -34.28
C THR A 218 26.10 -9.29 -34.93
N SER A 219 26.48 -9.39 -36.19
CA SER A 219 26.32 -10.54 -37.09
C SER A 219 27.38 -11.64 -36.88
N SER A 220 26.91 -12.87 -36.64
CA SER A 220 27.31 -14.20 -37.21
C SER A 220 28.81 -14.64 -37.21
N PRO A 221 29.19 -15.92 -37.50
CA PRO A 221 28.40 -17.08 -37.95
C PRO A 221 28.70 -18.47 -37.29
N THR A 222 27.71 -19.36 -37.47
CA THR A 222 27.73 -20.82 -37.77
C THR A 222 28.80 -21.73 -37.17
N ASP A 223 28.36 -22.84 -36.53
CA ASP A 223 28.71 -24.17 -37.05
C ASP A 223 27.77 -25.30 -36.64
N THR A 224 27.73 -26.28 -37.52
CA THR A 224 26.70 -27.31 -37.76
C THR A 224 27.08 -28.64 -37.10
N THR A 225 26.16 -29.38 -36.47
CA THR A 225 26.15 -30.86 -36.53
C THR A 225 24.84 -31.50 -36.01
N THR A 226 24.04 -31.94 -36.99
CA THR A 226 23.24 -33.18 -37.15
C THR A 226 22.94 -34.18 -36.02
N LEU A 227 21.67 -34.66 -36.08
CA LEU A 227 21.10 -36.02 -35.81
C LEU A 227 21.11 -36.55 -34.36
N SER A 228 20.13 -37.27 -33.81
CA SER A 228 18.97 -38.04 -34.31
C SER A 228 18.07 -38.44 -33.13
N SER A 229 16.76 -38.63 -33.39
CA SER A 229 15.81 -39.67 -32.86
C SER A 229 16.02 -40.24 -31.42
N ALA A 230 15.04 -40.44 -30.55
CA ALA A 230 13.74 -41.09 -30.75
C ALA A 230 12.97 -41.08 -29.42
N VAL A 231 11.64 -40.96 -29.54
CA VAL A 231 10.55 -41.57 -28.75
C VAL A 231 10.92 -42.35 -27.47
N SER A 232 10.29 -42.01 -26.33
CA SER A 232 9.38 -42.92 -25.60
C SER A 232 8.76 -42.28 -24.35
N SER A 233 7.53 -42.70 -24.13
CA SER A 233 6.53 -42.29 -23.14
C SER A 233 6.63 -43.00 -21.78
N SER A 234 5.84 -42.49 -20.81
CA SER A 234 5.35 -43.14 -19.57
C SER A 234 6.36 -43.24 -18.42
N SER A 235 6.03 -43.21 -17.13
CA SER A 235 4.89 -42.76 -16.32
C SER A 235 5.31 -42.95 -14.85
N SER A 236 4.66 -42.20 -13.95
CA SER A 236 4.39 -42.52 -12.53
C SER A 236 5.50 -42.51 -11.44
N SER A 237 5.14 -41.75 -10.39
CA SER A 237 5.23 -42.02 -8.95
C SER A 237 6.54 -41.81 -8.17
N THR A 238 6.44 -40.80 -7.28
CA THR A 238 6.75 -40.83 -5.84
C THR A 238 8.20 -41.02 -5.41
N THR A 239 8.80 -39.98 -4.81
CA THR A 239 9.56 -40.11 -3.55
C THR A 239 9.70 -38.73 -2.89
N THR A 240 9.06 -38.59 -1.73
CA THR A 240 9.31 -37.56 -0.71
C THR A 240 10.67 -37.83 -0.07
N GLN A 241 11.53 -36.81 0.04
CA GLN A 241 12.71 -36.83 0.93
C GLN A 241 12.70 -35.59 1.83
N PRO A 242 13.18 -35.71 3.08
CA PRO A 242 12.77 -34.88 4.20
C PRO A 242 13.61 -33.62 4.39
N TYR A 243 12.98 -32.64 5.03
CA TYR A 243 13.59 -31.43 5.58
C TYR A 243 14.72 -31.80 6.57
N GLN A 244 15.93 -31.28 6.31
CA GLN A 244 17.00 -31.23 7.29
C GLN A 244 16.95 -29.90 8.05
N ASP A 245 16.94 -30.03 9.37
CA ASP A 245 17.10 -28.99 10.38
C ASP A 245 18.38 -28.16 10.15
N LEU A 246 18.24 -26.84 10.20
CA LEU A 246 19.37 -25.91 10.34
C LEU A 246 19.03 -24.84 11.38
N GLN A 247 19.14 -25.25 12.64
CA GLN A 247 19.50 -24.32 13.71
C GLN A 247 21.03 -24.19 13.73
N LYS A 248 21.53 -22.98 13.44
CA LYS A 248 22.76 -22.42 14.05
C LYS A 248 22.83 -20.91 13.85
N THR A 249 22.61 -20.21 14.96
CA THR A 249 23.37 -19.07 15.52
C THR A 249 24.05 -18.11 14.55
N GLY A 250 23.67 -16.83 14.65
CA GLY A 250 24.04 -15.79 13.70
C GLY A 250 25.44 -15.23 13.77
N SER A 251 25.69 -14.29 12.87
CA SER A 251 26.58 -13.16 13.05
C SER A 251 26.27 -12.09 11.99
N SER A 252 26.67 -10.87 12.34
CA SER A 252 26.67 -9.64 11.59
C SER A 252 26.81 -9.76 10.06
N GLY A 253 26.05 -8.93 9.34
CA GLY A 253 26.14 -8.78 7.89
C GLY A 253 25.72 -7.37 7.46
N THR A 254 26.45 -6.35 7.94
CA THR A 254 26.54 -5.08 7.23
C THR A 254 27.64 -5.23 6.18
N THR A 255 27.26 -5.65 4.99
CA THR A 255 28.09 -5.47 3.79
C THR A 255 27.21 -4.84 2.73
N VAL A 256 27.59 -3.62 2.38
CA VAL A 256 27.06 -2.86 1.26
C VAL A 256 27.39 -3.66 0.00
N ASP A 257 26.37 -4.25 -0.61
CA ASP A 257 26.44 -4.77 -1.97
C ASP A 257 25.72 -3.75 -2.87
N ASP A 258 26.52 -2.99 -3.62
CA ASP A 258 26.13 -1.93 -4.56
C ASP A 258 25.59 -2.52 -5.88
N GLY A 259 24.65 -3.45 -5.77
CA GLY A 259 23.81 -3.86 -6.90
C GLY A 259 22.70 -2.83 -7.10
N ILE A 260 22.44 -2.42 -8.34
CA ILE A 260 21.21 -1.69 -8.68
C ILE A 260 20.04 -2.59 -8.24
N LYS A 261 19.44 -2.29 -7.07
CA LYS A 261 18.25 -3.00 -6.61
C LYS A 261 17.14 -2.68 -7.59
N THR A 262 16.66 -3.70 -8.30
CA THR A 262 15.50 -3.53 -9.16
C THR A 262 14.29 -3.16 -8.32
N ARG A 263 13.24 -2.61 -8.95
CA ARG A 263 11.97 -2.36 -8.25
C ARG A 263 11.40 -3.65 -7.64
N GLU A 264 11.58 -4.78 -8.33
CA GLU A 264 11.18 -6.09 -7.83
C GLU A 264 11.96 -6.44 -6.56
N ASP A 265 13.29 -6.32 -6.56
CA ASP A 265 14.12 -6.61 -5.38
C ASP A 265 13.73 -5.74 -4.19
N THR A 266 13.42 -4.47 -4.44
CA THR A 266 12.96 -3.54 -3.41
C THR A 266 11.63 -3.99 -2.82
N ILE A 267 10.64 -4.32 -3.66
CA ILE A 267 9.32 -4.81 -3.22
C ILE A 267 9.47 -6.11 -2.43
N ARG A 268 10.21 -7.08 -2.95
CA ARG A 268 10.44 -8.36 -2.27
C ARG A 268 11.16 -8.18 -0.95
N SER A 269 12.15 -7.29 -0.89
CA SER A 269 12.86 -6.96 0.35
C SER A 269 11.92 -6.34 1.40
N GLU A 270 11.00 -5.46 1.01
CA GLU A 270 10.02 -4.85 1.92
C GLU A 270 8.96 -5.86 2.39
N LEU A 271 8.50 -6.74 1.52
CA LEU A 271 7.66 -7.86 1.92
C LEU A 271 8.41 -8.77 2.90
N ALA A 272 9.67 -9.09 2.66
CA ALA A 272 10.48 -9.89 3.58
C ALA A 272 10.66 -9.19 4.94
N PHE A 273 10.88 -7.86 4.95
CA PHE A 273 11.02 -7.07 6.16
C PHE A 273 9.80 -7.16 7.10
N THR A 274 8.59 -7.21 6.54
CA THR A 274 7.37 -7.29 7.37
C THR A 274 7.09 -8.67 7.96
N ILE A 275 7.71 -9.75 7.45
CA ILE A 275 7.48 -11.12 7.94
C ILE A 275 7.80 -11.28 9.43
N PRO A 276 9.02 -10.96 9.93
CA PRO A 276 9.32 -11.09 11.36
C PRO A 276 8.40 -10.23 12.23
N LEU A 277 8.02 -9.03 11.75
CA LEU A 277 7.08 -8.15 12.46
C LEU A 277 5.69 -8.78 12.56
N LEU A 278 5.19 -9.41 11.49
CA LEU A 278 3.91 -10.14 11.52
C LEU A 278 3.97 -11.34 12.47
N MET A 279 5.10 -12.04 12.55
CA MET A 279 5.24 -13.19 13.45
C MET A 279 5.21 -12.82 14.94
N GLU A 280 5.70 -11.62 15.25
CA GLU A 280 5.76 -11.09 16.62
C GLU A 280 4.49 -10.31 16.98
N PHE A 281 3.96 -9.50 16.05
CA PHE A 281 2.81 -8.62 16.23
C PHE A 281 1.69 -8.92 15.21
N PRO A 282 1.11 -10.14 15.22
CA PRO A 282 0.18 -10.60 14.18
C PRO A 282 -1.15 -9.83 14.12
N LYS A 283 -1.44 -9.00 15.12
CA LYS A 283 -2.66 -8.17 15.24
C LYS A 283 -2.41 -6.68 15.01
N CYS A 284 -1.18 -6.28 14.68
CA CYS A 284 -0.89 -4.88 14.37
C CYS A 284 -1.45 -4.51 12.99
N TYR A 285 -2.42 -3.60 12.97
CA TYR A 285 -3.08 -3.14 11.74
C TYR A 285 -2.09 -2.58 10.71
N TRP A 286 -1.10 -1.82 11.17
CA TRP A 286 -0.19 -1.08 10.30
C TRP A 286 0.76 -1.98 9.50
N ILE A 287 1.10 -3.16 10.02
CA ILE A 287 1.91 -4.12 9.27
C ILE A 287 1.11 -4.67 8.09
N TRP A 288 -0.14 -5.09 8.33
CA TRP A 288 -1.04 -5.57 7.26
C TRP A 288 -1.34 -4.47 6.24
N ASN A 289 -1.60 -3.24 6.69
CA ASN A 289 -1.83 -2.07 5.83
C ASN A 289 -0.60 -1.76 4.95
N TYR A 290 0.58 -1.73 5.55
CA TYR A 290 1.82 -1.47 4.82
C TYR A 290 2.12 -2.58 3.81
N ARG A 291 1.92 -3.84 4.19
CA ARG A 291 2.13 -4.99 3.29
C ARG A 291 1.21 -4.92 2.07
N LEU A 292 -0.08 -4.59 2.25
CA LEU A 292 -1.01 -4.35 1.14
C LEU A 292 -0.56 -3.17 0.26
N TRP A 293 -0.03 -2.10 0.84
CA TRP A 293 0.52 -0.98 0.08
C TRP A 293 1.73 -1.39 -0.78
N VAL A 294 2.67 -2.17 -0.23
CA VAL A 294 3.82 -2.71 -0.99
C VAL A 294 3.35 -3.59 -2.14
N LEU A 295 2.35 -4.44 -1.90
CA LEU A 295 1.76 -5.27 -2.95
C LEU A 295 1.04 -4.45 -4.03
N GLY A 296 0.37 -3.36 -3.67
CA GLY A 296 -0.19 -2.40 -4.62
C GLY A 296 0.90 -1.79 -5.51
N LYS A 297 2.07 -1.46 -4.94
CA LYS A 297 3.22 -1.00 -5.73
C LYS A 297 3.78 -2.05 -6.68
N ALA A 298 3.65 -3.35 -6.37
CA ALA A 298 3.97 -4.39 -7.33
C ALA A 298 3.09 -4.27 -8.59
N VAL A 299 1.76 -4.15 -8.41
CA VAL A 299 0.81 -4.01 -9.53
C VAL A 299 1.07 -2.74 -10.35
N GLU A 300 1.44 -1.64 -9.69
CA GLU A 300 1.68 -0.36 -10.36
C GLU A 300 3.01 -0.32 -11.15
N LEU A 301 4.05 -1.01 -10.66
CA LEU A 301 5.43 -0.76 -11.09
C LEU A 301 6.11 -1.94 -11.79
N LEU A 302 5.59 -3.15 -11.64
CA LEU A 302 6.19 -4.37 -12.18
C LEU A 302 5.36 -4.94 -13.32
N ASP A 303 5.98 -5.85 -14.09
CA ASP A 303 5.24 -6.65 -15.06
C ASP A 303 4.11 -7.43 -14.39
N ARG A 304 3.02 -7.65 -15.12
CA ARG A 304 1.82 -8.28 -14.58
C ARG A 304 2.07 -9.73 -14.13
N VAL A 305 2.90 -10.47 -14.85
CA VAL A 305 3.25 -11.87 -14.51
C VAL A 305 4.03 -11.89 -13.20
N VAL A 306 5.02 -11.00 -13.07
CA VAL A 306 5.82 -10.86 -11.83
C VAL A 306 4.92 -10.46 -10.66
N SER A 307 4.06 -9.46 -10.85
CA SER A 307 3.11 -8.99 -9.85
C SER A 307 2.19 -10.12 -9.38
N ARG A 308 1.59 -10.87 -10.32
CA ARG A 308 0.74 -12.02 -9.98
C ARG A 308 1.50 -13.08 -9.18
N GLY A 309 2.76 -13.34 -9.53
CA GLY A 309 3.64 -14.24 -8.77
C GLY A 309 3.78 -13.81 -7.31
N ILE A 310 4.12 -12.54 -7.08
CA ILE A 310 4.26 -11.96 -5.72
C ILE A 310 2.94 -12.08 -4.93
N TRP A 311 1.80 -11.71 -5.53
CA TRP A 311 0.49 -11.84 -4.86
C TRP A 311 0.10 -13.30 -4.57
N THR A 312 0.53 -14.24 -5.41
CA THR A 312 0.25 -15.68 -5.20
C THR A 312 1.01 -16.22 -4.00
N GLU A 313 2.26 -15.80 -3.80
CA GLU A 313 3.09 -16.18 -2.63
C GLU A 313 2.40 -15.80 -1.29
N GLU A 314 1.59 -14.74 -1.28
CA GLU A 314 0.87 -14.25 -0.11
C GLU A 314 -0.17 -15.25 0.43
N LEU A 315 -0.77 -16.08 -0.45
CA LEU A 315 -1.66 -17.16 -0.02
C LEU A 315 -0.93 -18.18 0.88
N GLY A 316 0.37 -18.39 0.63
CA GLY A 316 1.24 -19.22 1.45
C GLY A 316 1.55 -18.59 2.80
N LEU A 317 1.90 -17.29 2.83
CA LEU A 317 2.14 -16.57 4.09
C LEU A 317 0.89 -16.53 4.96
N VAL A 318 -0.25 -16.10 4.41
CA VAL A 318 -1.49 -15.98 5.19
C VAL A 318 -1.97 -17.36 5.66
N GLY A 319 -1.72 -18.41 4.88
CA GLY A 319 -1.96 -19.79 5.30
C GLY A 319 -1.13 -20.19 6.54
N LYS A 320 0.15 -19.80 6.60
CA LYS A 320 1.00 -20.00 7.79
C LYS A 320 0.50 -19.20 8.99
N MET A 321 0.09 -17.94 8.77
CA MET A 321 -0.47 -17.08 9.83
C MET A 321 -1.74 -17.69 10.43
N LEU A 322 -2.66 -18.16 9.59
CA LEU A 322 -3.90 -18.80 10.03
C LEU A 322 -3.67 -20.19 10.64
N THR A 323 -2.58 -20.88 10.30
CA THR A 323 -2.22 -22.12 11.00
C THR A 323 -1.80 -21.84 12.44
N ARG A 324 -1.12 -20.71 12.69
CA ARG A 324 -0.67 -20.30 14.02
C ARG A 324 -1.79 -19.69 14.87
N ASP A 325 -2.61 -18.81 14.29
CA ASP A 325 -3.80 -18.25 14.92
C ASP A 325 -4.98 -18.33 13.95
N ARG A 326 -5.75 -19.42 14.10
CA ARG A 326 -6.90 -19.76 13.24
C ARG A 326 -8.01 -18.73 13.26
N ARG A 327 -8.08 -17.91 14.31
CA ARG A 327 -9.11 -16.90 14.52
C ARG A 327 -8.59 -15.48 14.30
N ASN A 328 -7.39 -15.33 13.73
CA ASN A 328 -6.84 -14.00 13.42
C ASN A 328 -7.69 -13.31 12.34
N PHE A 329 -8.49 -12.33 12.78
CA PHE A 329 -9.38 -11.56 11.91
C PHE A 329 -8.62 -10.80 10.81
N HIS A 330 -7.44 -10.24 11.12
CA HIS A 330 -6.62 -9.53 10.15
C HIS A 330 -6.11 -10.47 9.05
N ALA A 331 -5.66 -11.67 9.42
CA ALA A 331 -5.20 -12.66 8.45
C ALA A 331 -6.34 -13.15 7.54
N TRP A 332 -7.54 -13.41 8.08
CA TRP A 332 -8.69 -13.74 7.25
C TRP A 332 -9.12 -12.59 6.32
N GLY A 333 -9.12 -11.35 6.82
CA GLY A 333 -9.37 -10.15 6.00
C GLY A 333 -8.34 -9.97 4.89
N TYR A 334 -7.07 -10.14 5.22
CA TYR A 334 -5.96 -10.09 4.28
C TYR A 334 -6.08 -11.16 3.20
N ARG A 335 -6.39 -12.42 3.57
CA ARG A 335 -6.59 -13.51 2.62
C ARG A 335 -7.68 -13.17 1.60
N ARG A 336 -8.84 -12.68 2.06
CA ARG A 336 -9.93 -12.26 1.16
C ARG A 336 -9.50 -11.15 0.20
N HIS A 337 -8.71 -10.19 0.67
CA HIS A 337 -8.19 -9.12 -0.18
C HIS A 337 -7.18 -9.65 -1.22
N VAL A 338 -6.27 -10.54 -0.82
CA VAL A 338 -5.33 -11.21 -1.74
C VAL A 338 -6.08 -11.98 -2.82
N VAL A 339 -7.09 -12.76 -2.44
CA VAL A 339 -7.94 -13.51 -3.39
C VAL A 339 -8.63 -12.55 -4.36
N ALA A 340 -9.30 -11.52 -3.85
CA ALA A 340 -10.00 -10.54 -4.69
C ALA A 340 -9.05 -9.84 -5.68
N GLN A 341 -7.81 -9.55 -5.26
CA GLN A 341 -6.83 -8.94 -6.15
C GLN A 341 -6.32 -9.93 -7.21
N LEU A 342 -6.09 -11.20 -6.85
CA LEU A 342 -5.69 -12.26 -7.80
C LEU A 342 -6.77 -12.54 -8.86
N GLU A 343 -8.05 -12.34 -8.50
CA GLU A 343 -9.22 -12.42 -9.38
C GLU A 343 -9.48 -11.11 -10.15
N SER A 344 -8.67 -10.08 -9.96
CA SER A 344 -8.86 -8.80 -10.64
C SER A 344 -8.27 -8.80 -12.06
N ALA A 345 -8.84 -7.96 -12.93
CA ALA A 345 -8.28 -7.72 -14.27
C ALA A 345 -6.82 -7.20 -14.21
N ALA A 346 -6.46 -6.47 -13.14
CA ALA A 346 -5.12 -5.92 -12.96
C ALA A 346 -4.02 -6.99 -12.84
N LEU A 347 -4.36 -8.21 -12.38
CA LEU A 347 -3.45 -9.33 -12.25
C LEU A 347 -3.78 -10.51 -13.19
N SER A 348 -4.69 -10.30 -14.15
CA SER A 348 -5.07 -11.32 -15.12
C SER A 348 -4.13 -11.33 -16.32
N PRO A 349 -3.63 -12.49 -16.79
CA PRO A 349 -2.79 -12.55 -17.97
C PRO A 349 -3.46 -11.90 -19.19
N ASP A 350 -2.68 -11.27 -20.07
CA ASP A 350 -3.24 -10.60 -21.25
C ASP A 350 -4.04 -11.57 -22.12
N GLY A 351 -5.25 -11.15 -22.50
CA GLY A 351 -6.19 -11.94 -23.29
C GLY A 351 -6.84 -13.11 -22.56
N LYS A 352 -6.66 -13.25 -21.24
CA LYS A 352 -7.38 -14.24 -20.41
C LYS A 352 -8.30 -13.57 -19.40
N SER A 353 -9.49 -14.14 -19.23
CA SER A 353 -10.38 -13.74 -18.14
C SER A 353 -9.74 -14.05 -16.78
N PRO A 354 -10.04 -13.27 -15.74
CA PRO A 354 -9.59 -13.58 -14.39
C PRO A 354 -10.04 -14.98 -13.97
N GLU A 355 -9.10 -15.74 -13.41
CA GLU A 355 -9.38 -17.07 -12.87
C GLU A 355 -10.04 -16.93 -11.50
N SER A 356 -11.23 -17.53 -11.34
CA SER A 356 -11.91 -17.62 -10.07
C SER A 356 -11.20 -18.60 -9.13
N LEU A 357 -11.03 -18.19 -7.87
CA LEU A 357 -10.48 -18.96 -6.77
C LEU A 357 -11.58 -19.45 -5.82
N VAL A 358 -12.87 -19.30 -6.16
CA VAL A 358 -13.97 -19.65 -5.24
C VAL A 358 -13.92 -21.11 -4.80
N VAL A 359 -13.54 -22.03 -5.71
CA VAL A 359 -13.44 -23.46 -5.42
C VAL A 359 -12.31 -23.75 -4.44
N SER A 360 -11.11 -23.22 -4.71
CA SER A 360 -9.94 -23.45 -3.84
C SER A 360 -10.07 -22.75 -2.48
N GLU A 361 -10.74 -21.59 -2.42
CA GLU A 361 -11.07 -20.94 -1.16
C GLU A 361 -12.13 -21.72 -0.37
N PHE A 362 -13.14 -22.29 -1.04
CA PHE A 362 -14.11 -23.15 -0.37
C PHE A 362 -13.45 -24.41 0.21
N GLU A 363 -12.57 -25.06 -0.56
CA GLU A 363 -11.75 -26.18 -0.08
C GLU A 363 -10.84 -25.78 1.09
N TYR A 364 -10.29 -24.56 1.06
CA TYR A 364 -9.51 -24.02 2.16
C TYR A 364 -10.35 -23.89 3.44
N THR A 365 -11.61 -23.45 3.35
CA THR A 365 -12.51 -23.45 4.52
C THR A 365 -12.75 -24.86 5.06
N SER A 366 -12.97 -25.85 4.18
CA SER A 366 -13.12 -27.26 4.57
C SER A 366 -11.87 -27.78 5.29
N LYS A 367 -10.67 -27.41 4.82
CA LYS A 367 -9.41 -27.73 5.49
C LYS A 367 -9.35 -27.11 6.89
N MET A 368 -9.70 -25.83 7.01
CA MET A 368 -9.60 -25.11 8.29
C MET A 368 -10.61 -25.61 9.32
N ILE A 369 -11.83 -25.97 8.89
CA ILE A 369 -12.88 -26.57 9.74
C ILE A 369 -12.45 -27.94 10.25
N ARG A 370 -11.94 -28.82 9.38
CA ARG A 370 -11.49 -30.17 9.77
C ARG A 370 -10.40 -30.17 10.83
N VAL A 371 -9.60 -29.10 10.88
CA VAL A 371 -8.53 -28.99 11.89
C VAL A 371 -9.04 -28.42 13.21
N ASP A 372 -10.09 -27.62 13.19
CA ASP A 372 -10.67 -26.99 14.38
C ASP A 372 -12.14 -26.63 14.12
N LEU A 373 -13.05 -27.43 14.65
CA LEU A 373 -14.50 -27.23 14.52
C LEU A 373 -14.95 -25.90 15.17
N SER A 374 -14.22 -25.41 16.16
CA SER A 374 -14.44 -24.13 16.85
C SER A 374 -14.04 -22.90 16.02
N ASN A 375 -13.55 -23.10 14.80
CA ASN A 375 -13.07 -22.01 13.96
C ASN A 375 -14.23 -21.25 13.29
N PHE A 376 -14.88 -20.37 14.05
CA PHE A 376 -15.94 -19.49 13.55
C PHE A 376 -15.57 -18.75 12.26
N SER A 377 -14.31 -18.31 12.11
CA SER A 377 -13.90 -17.58 10.92
C SER A 377 -13.91 -18.44 9.65
N ALA A 378 -13.61 -19.74 9.76
CA ALA A 378 -13.69 -20.67 8.64
C ALA A 378 -15.15 -20.94 8.25
N TRP A 379 -16.03 -21.21 9.23
CA TRP A 379 -17.48 -21.37 9.00
C TRP A 379 -18.11 -20.12 8.39
N HIS A 380 -17.77 -18.94 8.92
CA HIS A 380 -18.24 -17.67 8.40
C HIS A 380 -17.81 -17.47 6.94
N ASN A 381 -16.52 -17.64 6.63
CA ASN A 381 -16.05 -17.50 5.25
C ASN A 381 -16.68 -18.53 4.32
N ARG A 382 -16.90 -19.77 4.79
CA ARG A 382 -17.61 -20.80 4.04
C ARG A 382 -19.00 -20.32 3.64
N SER A 383 -19.79 -19.81 4.59
CA SER A 383 -21.14 -19.29 4.33
C SER A 383 -21.17 -18.20 3.26
N LYS A 384 -20.11 -17.36 3.18
CA LYS A 384 -20.00 -16.28 2.20
C LYS A 384 -19.58 -16.74 0.81
N LEU A 385 -18.90 -17.88 0.70
CA LEU A 385 -18.45 -18.45 -0.57
C LEU A 385 -19.55 -19.26 -1.27
N ILE A 386 -20.46 -19.88 -0.52
CA ILE A 386 -21.48 -20.80 -1.04
C ILE A 386 -22.30 -20.22 -2.20
N PRO A 387 -22.93 -19.03 -2.09
CA PRO A 387 -23.78 -18.52 -3.18
C PRO A 387 -23.00 -18.40 -4.50
N ARG A 388 -21.83 -17.74 -4.45
CA ARG A 388 -20.94 -17.58 -5.60
C ARG A 388 -20.45 -18.92 -6.15
N LEU A 389 -20.12 -19.89 -5.29
CA LEU A 389 -19.68 -21.23 -5.69
C LEU A 389 -20.75 -21.97 -6.50
N LEU A 390 -22.00 -21.92 -6.05
CA LEU A 390 -23.11 -22.58 -6.73
C LEU A 390 -23.43 -21.90 -8.07
N ASP A 391 -23.37 -20.57 -8.11
CA ASP A 391 -23.65 -19.80 -9.31
C ASP A 391 -22.57 -20.00 -10.40
N GLU A 392 -21.29 -19.98 -10.02
CA GLU A 392 -20.20 -20.25 -10.97
C GLU A 392 -20.19 -21.70 -11.48
N ARG A 393 -20.68 -22.65 -10.67
CA ARG A 393 -20.91 -24.04 -11.09
C ARG A 393 -22.13 -24.20 -11.98
N GLN A 394 -22.95 -23.17 -12.15
CA GLN A 394 -24.26 -23.24 -12.80
C GLN A 394 -25.10 -24.39 -12.22
N ALA A 395 -25.06 -24.53 -10.88
CA ALA A 395 -25.71 -25.64 -10.20
C ALA A 395 -27.22 -25.59 -10.39
N ASP A 396 -27.79 -26.67 -10.93
CA ASP A 396 -29.23 -26.86 -11.06
C ASP A 396 -29.88 -27.17 -9.69
N ASP A 397 -31.22 -27.25 -9.67
CA ASP A 397 -31.97 -27.47 -8.44
C ASP A 397 -31.62 -28.79 -7.74
N VAL A 398 -31.27 -29.83 -8.50
CA VAL A 398 -30.87 -31.14 -7.97
C VAL A 398 -29.53 -31.02 -7.27
N ALA A 399 -28.54 -30.39 -7.90
CA ALA A 399 -27.22 -30.15 -7.34
C ALA A 399 -27.28 -29.23 -6.11
N ARG A 400 -28.09 -28.16 -6.17
CA ARG A 400 -28.28 -27.22 -5.04
C ARG A 400 -28.94 -27.89 -3.84
N ARG A 401 -29.96 -28.72 -4.06
CA ARG A 401 -30.59 -29.54 -3.01
C ARG A 401 -29.61 -30.51 -2.37
N LYS A 402 -28.85 -31.24 -3.19
CA LYS A 402 -27.81 -32.14 -2.69
C LYS A 402 -26.76 -31.38 -1.88
N PHE A 403 -26.35 -30.21 -2.34
CA PHE A 403 -25.37 -29.38 -1.63
C PHE A 403 -25.89 -28.93 -0.26
N LEU A 404 -27.15 -28.48 -0.16
CA LEU A 404 -27.76 -28.13 1.12
C LEU A 404 -27.78 -29.33 2.08
N GLU A 405 -28.19 -30.50 1.58
CA GLU A 405 -28.20 -31.74 2.36
C GLU A 405 -26.80 -32.11 2.86
N ASP A 406 -25.78 -32.03 2.00
CA ASP A 406 -24.39 -32.32 2.37
C ASP A 406 -23.87 -31.34 3.45
N GLU A 407 -24.22 -30.05 3.38
CA GLU A 407 -23.85 -29.05 4.40
C GLU A 407 -24.58 -29.25 5.73
N LEU A 408 -25.86 -29.64 5.70
CA LEU A 408 -26.62 -30.00 6.91
C LEU A 408 -26.04 -31.26 7.56
N ASN A 409 -25.68 -32.28 6.77
CA ASN A 409 -25.00 -33.47 7.29
C ASN A 409 -23.66 -33.11 7.94
N LEU A 410 -22.86 -32.27 7.29
CA LEU A 410 -21.57 -31.83 7.81
C LEU A 410 -21.69 -31.18 9.19
N VAL A 411 -22.65 -30.26 9.37
CA VAL A 411 -22.81 -29.59 10.67
C VAL A 411 -23.44 -30.50 11.72
N ARG A 412 -24.35 -31.41 11.35
CA ARG A 412 -24.89 -32.42 12.26
C ARG A 412 -23.81 -33.37 12.79
N GLU A 413 -22.94 -33.88 11.92
CA GLU A 413 -21.79 -34.69 12.33
C GLU A 413 -20.87 -33.93 13.31
N ALA A 414 -20.67 -32.63 13.07
CA ALA A 414 -19.90 -31.79 13.99
C ALA A 414 -20.62 -31.56 15.33
N LEU A 415 -21.94 -31.36 15.32
CA LEU A 415 -22.75 -31.18 16.51
C LEU A 415 -22.85 -32.47 17.36
N ASN A 416 -22.74 -33.65 16.75
CA ASN A 416 -22.67 -34.92 17.48
C ASN A 416 -21.41 -35.04 18.37
N VAL A 417 -20.35 -34.30 18.05
CA VAL A 417 -19.07 -34.37 18.79
C VAL A 417 -18.75 -33.11 19.59
N GLY A 418 -19.37 -31.97 19.28
CA GLY A 418 -19.16 -30.70 19.99
C GLY A 418 -20.42 -29.83 20.07
N PRO A 419 -21.54 -30.34 20.61
CA PRO A 419 -22.80 -29.59 20.69
C PRO A 419 -22.71 -28.34 21.58
N GLU A 420 -21.67 -28.17 22.38
CA GLU A 420 -21.41 -26.95 23.16
C GLU A 420 -20.82 -25.81 22.34
N ASP A 421 -20.25 -26.10 21.16
CA ASP A 421 -19.54 -25.12 20.34
C ASP A 421 -20.51 -24.18 19.60
N GLN A 422 -20.46 -22.91 20.00
CA GLN A 422 -21.29 -21.86 19.43
C GLN A 422 -21.10 -21.66 17.92
N SER A 423 -19.91 -21.93 17.38
CA SER A 423 -19.61 -21.74 15.95
C SER A 423 -20.45 -22.67 15.08
N LEU A 424 -20.65 -23.91 15.54
CA LEU A 424 -21.46 -24.91 14.85
C LEU A 424 -22.92 -24.49 14.81
N TRP A 425 -23.46 -24.00 15.93
CA TRP A 425 -24.83 -23.49 16.00
C TRP A 425 -25.05 -22.27 15.12
N TYR A 426 -24.10 -21.34 15.02
CA TYR A 426 -24.24 -20.22 14.09
C TYR A 426 -24.20 -20.65 12.63
N TYR A 427 -23.39 -21.65 12.28
CA TYR A 427 -23.40 -22.19 10.93
C TYR A 427 -24.69 -22.97 10.64
N HIS A 428 -25.16 -23.76 11.58
CA HIS A 428 -26.43 -24.46 11.51
C HIS A 428 -27.60 -23.45 11.33
N GLN A 429 -27.64 -22.39 12.13
CA GLN A 429 -28.63 -21.33 12.01
C GLN A 429 -28.59 -20.65 10.63
N PHE A 430 -27.39 -20.42 10.07
CA PHE A 430 -27.27 -19.93 8.69
C PHE A 430 -27.93 -20.88 7.68
N LEU A 431 -27.72 -22.19 7.78
CA LEU A 431 -28.37 -23.17 6.91
C LEU A 431 -29.90 -23.19 7.12
N MET A 432 -30.36 -23.11 8.36
CA MET A 432 -31.78 -23.08 8.68
C MET A 432 -32.48 -21.83 8.17
N LEU A 433 -31.82 -20.67 8.18
CA LEU A 433 -32.35 -19.44 7.56
C LEU A 433 -32.56 -19.59 6.05
N ASN A 434 -31.76 -20.43 5.37
CA ASN A 434 -31.98 -20.75 3.96
C ASN A 434 -33.25 -21.60 3.73
N LEU A 435 -33.83 -22.20 4.77
CA LEU A 435 -35.10 -22.94 4.69
C LEU A 435 -36.29 -22.04 5.05
N PHE A 436 -36.14 -21.16 6.05
CA PHE A 436 -37.21 -20.29 6.53
C PHE A 436 -37.46 -19.08 5.63
N ASP A 437 -36.39 -18.37 5.24
CA ASP A 437 -36.47 -17.07 4.56
C ASP A 437 -36.12 -17.17 3.06
N ALA A 438 -36.28 -18.35 2.44
CA ALA A 438 -35.96 -18.59 1.03
C ALA A 438 -36.99 -17.95 0.07
N VAL A 439 -37.13 -16.64 0.17
CA VAL A 439 -37.83 -15.77 -0.79
C VAL A 439 -36.82 -15.08 -1.71
N ASP A 440 -35.51 -15.13 -1.40
CA ASP A 440 -34.44 -14.57 -2.23
C ASP A 440 -33.73 -15.64 -3.08
N SER A 441 -33.39 -15.26 -4.30
CA SER A 441 -32.47 -15.93 -5.23
C SER A 441 -31.12 -16.32 -4.61
N SER A 442 -30.71 -15.68 -3.52
CA SER A 442 -29.45 -15.96 -2.82
C SER A 442 -29.48 -17.22 -1.94
N ALA A 443 -30.63 -17.86 -1.73
CA ALA A 443 -30.72 -19.09 -0.94
C ALA A 443 -29.93 -20.24 -1.59
N ILE A 444 -29.46 -21.19 -0.79
CA ILE A 444 -28.72 -22.36 -1.29
C ILE A 444 -29.59 -23.16 -2.28
N ALA A 445 -30.84 -23.46 -1.90
CA ALA A 445 -31.80 -24.19 -2.72
C ALA A 445 -33.13 -23.41 -2.81
N PRO A 446 -33.19 -22.34 -3.64
CA PRO A 446 -34.31 -21.38 -3.63
C PRO A 446 -35.64 -22.02 -4.09
N ASN A 447 -35.58 -23.02 -4.96
CA ASN A 447 -36.75 -23.66 -5.59
C ASN A 447 -37.37 -24.81 -4.77
N LEU A 448 -36.94 -25.03 -3.51
CA LEU A 448 -37.62 -25.97 -2.62
C LEU A 448 -39.05 -25.50 -2.33
N ASN A 449 -40.03 -26.38 -2.49
CA ASN A 449 -41.41 -26.07 -2.12
C ASN A 449 -41.60 -26.13 -0.59
N VAL A 450 -42.73 -25.60 -0.09
CA VAL A 450 -43.01 -25.52 1.35
C VAL A 450 -42.96 -26.90 2.01
N SER A 451 -43.52 -27.94 1.39
CA SER A 451 -43.54 -29.30 1.96
C SER A 451 -42.13 -29.89 2.07
N GLU A 452 -41.28 -29.65 1.08
CA GLU A 452 -39.86 -30.05 1.14
C GLU A 452 -39.12 -29.31 2.25
N ARG A 453 -39.30 -27.99 2.38
CA ARG A 453 -38.69 -27.19 3.46
C ARG A 453 -39.14 -27.66 4.84
N VAL A 454 -40.44 -27.94 5.01
CA VAL A 454 -41.01 -28.51 6.23
C VAL A 454 -40.35 -29.85 6.57
N ALA A 455 -40.15 -30.74 5.60
CA ALA A 455 -39.49 -32.02 5.82
C ALA A 455 -38.05 -31.86 6.34
N TYR A 456 -37.28 -30.92 5.77
CA TYR A 456 -35.95 -30.58 6.29
C TYR A 456 -36.01 -30.11 7.73
N VAL A 457 -36.84 -29.09 8.02
CA VAL A 457 -36.92 -28.48 9.35
C VAL A 457 -37.37 -29.48 10.41
N THR A 458 -38.36 -30.32 10.10
CA THR A 458 -38.85 -31.36 11.00
C THR A 458 -37.74 -32.36 11.33
N ARG A 459 -36.96 -32.79 10.34
CA ARG A 459 -35.82 -33.68 10.57
C ARG A 459 -34.77 -33.04 11.47
N GLU A 460 -34.40 -31.78 11.21
CA GLU A 460 -33.41 -31.09 12.06
C GLU A 460 -33.94 -30.89 13.49
N LEU A 461 -35.24 -30.65 13.68
CA LEU A 461 -35.86 -30.60 15.01
C LEU A 461 -35.78 -31.95 15.73
N ASP A 462 -35.99 -33.05 15.02
CA ASP A 462 -35.91 -34.40 15.60
C ASP A 462 -34.46 -34.77 15.94
N ASP A 463 -33.50 -34.50 15.03
CA ASP A 463 -32.06 -34.69 15.29
C ASP A 463 -31.58 -33.89 16.52
N ILE A 464 -32.09 -32.66 16.72
CA ILE A 464 -31.77 -31.85 17.91
C ILE A 464 -32.41 -32.42 19.19
N LYS A 465 -33.61 -33.00 19.11
CA LYS A 465 -34.24 -33.67 20.27
C LYS A 465 -33.47 -34.91 20.66
N ASP A 466 -32.99 -35.68 19.68
CA ASP A 466 -32.16 -36.86 19.93
C ASP A 466 -30.86 -36.45 20.63
N LEU A 467 -30.20 -35.38 20.17
CA LEU A 467 -29.04 -34.80 20.87
C LEU A 467 -29.40 -34.35 22.31
N LEU A 468 -30.60 -33.81 22.51
CA LEU A 468 -31.02 -33.34 23.83
C LEU A 468 -31.15 -34.46 24.87
N GLU A 469 -31.35 -35.71 24.44
CA GLU A 469 -31.40 -36.87 25.35
C GLU A 469 -30.06 -37.06 26.08
N ASP A 470 -28.95 -36.82 25.39
CA ASP A 470 -27.60 -36.99 25.94
C ASP A 470 -27.01 -35.68 26.52
N TYR A 471 -27.51 -34.52 26.09
CA TYR A 471 -26.88 -33.21 26.35
C TYR A 471 -27.84 -32.18 26.97
N GLU A 472 -28.52 -32.53 28.06
CA GLU A 472 -29.57 -31.68 28.67
C GLU A 472 -29.08 -30.37 29.32
N ASP A 473 -27.78 -30.16 29.47
CA ASP A 473 -27.16 -28.95 30.03
C ASP A 473 -26.67 -27.95 28.96
N ILE A 474 -26.81 -28.31 27.68
CA ILE A 474 -26.41 -27.47 26.56
C ILE A 474 -27.55 -26.56 26.13
N LYS A 475 -27.41 -25.27 26.41
CA LYS A 475 -28.44 -24.26 26.10
C LYS A 475 -28.77 -24.14 24.61
N TRP A 476 -27.80 -24.40 23.72
CA TRP A 476 -27.95 -24.16 22.29
C TRP A 476 -29.00 -25.07 21.66
N LEU A 477 -29.15 -26.30 22.17
CA LEU A 477 -30.20 -27.23 21.77
C LEU A 477 -31.58 -26.65 22.04
N TYR A 478 -31.80 -26.13 23.26
CA TYR A 478 -33.06 -25.47 23.62
C TYR A 478 -33.31 -24.19 22.83
N GLU A 479 -32.28 -23.38 22.57
CA GLU A 479 -32.38 -22.15 21.75
C GLU A 479 -32.80 -22.50 20.31
N ALA A 480 -32.18 -23.52 19.72
CA ALA A 480 -32.51 -24.00 18.39
C ALA A 480 -33.93 -24.60 18.31
N LEU A 481 -34.31 -25.48 19.24
CA LEU A 481 -35.65 -26.08 19.29
C LEU A 481 -36.74 -25.00 19.40
N LEU A 482 -36.54 -24.02 20.27
CA LEU A 482 -37.43 -22.88 20.47
C LEU A 482 -37.59 -22.05 19.19
N GLU A 483 -36.48 -21.63 18.57
CA GLU A 483 -36.50 -20.77 17.38
C GLU A 483 -37.07 -21.53 16.17
N TYR A 484 -36.66 -22.78 15.95
CA TYR A 484 -37.06 -23.55 14.78
C TYR A 484 -38.49 -24.06 14.84
N THR A 485 -39.02 -24.37 16.02
CA THR A 485 -40.44 -24.74 16.17
C THR A 485 -41.35 -23.55 15.85
N VAL A 486 -40.99 -22.36 16.31
CA VAL A 486 -41.72 -21.12 15.97
C VAL A 486 -41.61 -20.81 14.47
N ALA A 487 -40.43 -20.99 13.88
CA ALA A 487 -40.22 -20.77 12.46
C ALA A 487 -40.97 -21.80 11.59
N LEU A 488 -41.04 -23.06 12.01
CA LEU A 488 -41.80 -24.13 11.35
C LEU A 488 -43.29 -23.80 11.28
N ALA A 489 -43.90 -23.42 12.42
CA ALA A 489 -45.31 -23.03 12.44
C ALA A 489 -45.62 -21.86 11.50
N LYS A 490 -44.70 -20.88 11.41
CA LYS A 490 -44.80 -19.78 10.43
C LYS A 490 -44.68 -20.26 8.99
N LEU A 491 -43.72 -21.14 8.70
CA LEU A 491 -43.50 -21.71 7.37
C LEU A 491 -44.75 -22.47 6.89
N GLU A 492 -45.42 -23.19 7.80
CA GLU A 492 -46.68 -23.91 7.55
C GLU A 492 -47.92 -23.00 7.58
N SER A 493 -47.76 -21.69 7.86
CA SER A 493 -48.86 -20.73 8.02
C SER A 493 -49.92 -21.18 9.03
N ARG A 494 -49.50 -21.82 10.13
CA ARG A 494 -50.38 -22.32 11.20
C ARG A 494 -50.05 -21.70 12.55
N SER A 495 -51.00 -21.79 13.47
CA SER A 495 -50.74 -21.54 14.88
C SER A 495 -49.95 -22.69 15.52
N LEU A 496 -49.25 -22.39 16.62
CA LEU A 496 -48.66 -23.40 17.48
C LEU A 496 -49.76 -24.30 18.06
N SER A 497 -49.51 -25.60 18.09
CA SER A 497 -50.36 -26.58 18.76
C SER A 497 -50.22 -26.45 20.28
N GLU A 498 -51.17 -27.04 21.03
CA GLU A 498 -51.08 -27.09 22.51
C GLU A 498 -49.80 -27.81 22.97
N HIS A 499 -49.41 -28.88 22.28
CA HIS A 499 -48.20 -29.64 22.59
C HIS A 499 -46.93 -28.80 22.39
N GLU A 500 -46.79 -28.14 21.24
CA GLU A 500 -45.65 -27.26 20.98
C GLU A 500 -45.62 -26.09 21.97
N THR A 501 -46.76 -25.49 22.25
CA THR A 501 -46.90 -24.40 23.24
C THR A 501 -46.33 -24.82 24.60
N GLU A 502 -46.63 -26.04 25.04
CA GLU A 502 -46.12 -26.57 26.30
C GLU A 502 -44.61 -26.88 26.25
N GLN A 503 -44.12 -27.45 25.14
CA GLN A 503 -42.68 -27.67 24.93
C GLN A 503 -41.90 -26.35 24.97
N LEU A 504 -42.37 -25.31 24.29
CA LEU A 504 -41.72 -24.00 24.26
C LEU A 504 -41.65 -23.37 25.67
N ARG A 505 -42.70 -23.52 26.50
CA ARG A 505 -42.65 -23.08 27.92
C ARG A 505 -41.53 -23.81 28.68
N GLY A 506 -41.46 -25.13 28.53
CA GLY A 506 -40.43 -25.96 29.17
C GLY A 506 -39.01 -25.54 28.75
N TRP A 507 -38.77 -25.40 27.45
CA TRP A 507 -37.48 -24.98 26.92
C TRP A 507 -37.09 -23.56 27.35
N LEU A 508 -38.04 -22.62 27.41
CA LEU A 508 -37.78 -21.27 27.93
C LEU A 508 -37.37 -21.27 29.41
N VAL A 509 -37.95 -22.15 30.23
CA VAL A 509 -37.52 -22.33 31.63
C VAL A 509 -36.08 -22.85 31.68
N LYS A 510 -35.75 -23.88 30.88
CA LYS A 510 -34.38 -24.41 30.78
C LYS A 510 -33.39 -23.33 30.31
N LEU A 511 -33.73 -22.54 29.30
CA LEU A 511 -32.90 -21.42 28.83
C LEU A 511 -32.65 -20.36 29.91
N GLN A 512 -33.65 -20.02 30.73
CA GLN A 512 -33.48 -19.10 31.86
C GLN A 512 -32.54 -19.66 32.95
N GLN A 513 -32.49 -20.98 33.09
CA GLN A 513 -31.62 -21.68 34.04
C GLN A 513 -30.17 -21.76 33.51
N LEU A 514 -29.99 -22.17 32.25
CA LEU A 514 -28.70 -22.42 31.61
C LEU A 514 -28.02 -21.13 31.11
N ASP A 515 -28.77 -20.13 30.64
CA ASP A 515 -28.23 -18.88 30.09
C ASP A 515 -28.56 -17.67 30.97
N ARG A 516 -28.08 -17.73 32.21
CA ARG A 516 -28.46 -16.79 33.30
C ARG A 516 -28.22 -15.33 32.97
N THR A 517 -27.15 -15.02 32.23
CA THR A 517 -26.79 -13.65 31.84
C THR A 517 -27.78 -13.05 30.84
N ARG A 518 -28.54 -13.88 30.11
CA ARG A 518 -29.55 -13.45 29.14
C ARG A 518 -30.99 -13.75 29.57
N ARG A 519 -31.26 -13.95 30.88
CA ARG A 519 -32.65 -14.19 31.38
C ARG A 519 -33.67 -13.19 30.87
N GLY A 520 -33.29 -11.91 30.74
CA GLY A 520 -34.15 -10.86 30.18
C GLY A 520 -34.58 -11.14 28.74
N ARG A 521 -33.68 -11.66 27.88
CA ARG A 521 -34.00 -12.08 26.50
C ARG A 521 -35.07 -13.17 26.51
N TRP A 522 -34.93 -14.18 27.36
CA TRP A 522 -35.86 -15.31 27.42
C TRP A 522 -37.21 -14.92 28.03
N ALA A 523 -37.22 -14.03 29.03
CA ALA A 523 -38.46 -13.48 29.58
C ALA A 523 -39.22 -12.63 28.55
N TYR A 524 -38.49 -11.81 27.77
CA TYR A 524 -39.06 -11.07 26.64
C TYR A 524 -39.66 -12.03 25.61
N MET A 525 -38.90 -13.04 25.18
CA MET A 525 -39.39 -14.03 24.21
C MET A 525 -40.62 -14.81 24.69
N ARG A 526 -40.69 -15.16 25.99
CA ARG A 526 -41.89 -15.76 26.58
C ARG A 526 -43.12 -14.86 26.42
N SER A 527 -42.94 -13.56 26.64
CA SER A 527 -44.02 -12.57 26.55
C SER A 527 -44.48 -12.38 25.10
N GLU A 528 -43.54 -12.28 24.17
CA GLU A 528 -43.82 -12.13 22.72
C GLU A 528 -44.59 -13.33 22.15
N LEU A 529 -44.32 -14.54 22.65
CA LEU A 529 -45.01 -15.75 22.22
C LEU A 529 -46.36 -15.98 22.93
N GLY A 530 -46.77 -15.08 23.84
CA GLY A 530 -48.01 -15.24 24.61
C GLY A 530 -47.97 -16.44 25.58
N LEU A 531 -46.77 -16.81 26.04
CA LEU A 531 -46.53 -17.98 26.90
C LEU A 531 -46.37 -17.60 28.39
N SER A 532 -46.80 -16.40 28.77
CA SER A 532 -46.68 -15.82 30.12
C SER A 532 -47.47 -16.57 31.18
#